data_AF-N6Y2T5-F1
#
_entry.id   AF-N6Y2T5-F1
#
_cell.length_a   1.000
_cell.length_b   1.000
_cell.length_c   1.000
_cell.angle_alpha   90.00
_cell.angle_beta   90.00
_cell.angle_gamma   90.00
#
_symmetry.space_group_name_H-M   'P 1'
#
loop_
_entity.id
_entity.type
_entity.pdbx_description
1 polymer ?
#
loop_
_entity_poly.entity_id
_entity_poly.type
_entity_poly.pdbx_seq_one_letter_code
_entity_poly.pdbx_strand_id
1 'polypeptide(L)'
;AILAQPEGAVQGQIRLTEQGEVIGAKYGNPEVGRRNLEVLVAATLETSLRPASAAPTPAAFLEAMQALSDAAFAAYRGLVYETEGFERYFWESTVISEIAALNIGSRPASRKKSTAIEDLRAIPWVFSWSQCRVMLPGWYGFGSAVQALLARQPADGLALLQRMNREWPFFQTLLSNMDMV
;
A
#
# COMPACT_ATOMS: atom_id res chain seq x y z
N ALA A 1 1.81 -6.59 -9.93
CA ALA A 1 2.82 -6.30 -8.89
C ALA A 1 4.26 -6.60 -9.34
N ILE A 2 4.69 -7.87 -9.55
CA ILE A 2 6.09 -8.18 -9.93
C ILE A 2 6.48 -7.57 -11.29
N LEU A 3 5.59 -7.64 -12.28
CA LEU A 3 5.79 -7.01 -13.61
C LEU A 3 5.84 -5.48 -13.56
N ALA A 4 5.35 -4.86 -12.49
CA ALA A 4 5.32 -3.41 -12.31
C ALA A 4 6.53 -2.88 -11.52
N GLN A 5 7.47 -3.75 -11.15
CA GLN A 5 8.71 -3.35 -10.49
C GLN A 5 9.59 -2.52 -11.43
N PRO A 6 10.43 -1.63 -10.89
CA PRO A 6 11.40 -0.89 -11.69
C PRO A 6 12.30 -1.82 -12.53
N GLU A 7 12.79 -1.31 -13.65
CA GLU A 7 13.73 -2.06 -14.49
C GLU A 7 15.00 -2.41 -13.69
N GLY A 8 15.45 -3.65 -13.84
CA GLY A 8 16.61 -4.17 -13.11
C GLY A 8 16.34 -4.55 -11.65
N ALA A 9 15.13 -4.36 -11.12
CA ALA A 9 14.79 -4.77 -9.76
C ALA A 9 14.63 -6.29 -9.59
N VAL A 10 14.33 -7.00 -10.68
CA VAL A 10 14.19 -8.46 -10.71
C VAL A 10 15.17 -9.01 -11.76
N GLN A 11 16.29 -9.56 -11.30
CA GLN A 11 17.39 -10.08 -12.14
C GLN A 11 17.54 -11.59 -11.96
N GLY A 12 16.49 -12.33 -12.33
CA GLY A 12 16.41 -13.79 -12.16
C GLY A 12 16.16 -14.23 -10.71
N GLN A 13 16.05 -13.28 -9.77
CA GLN A 13 15.81 -13.57 -8.36
C GLN A 13 14.81 -12.57 -7.78
N ILE A 14 13.89 -13.09 -6.97
CA ILE A 14 13.00 -12.31 -6.13
C ILE A 14 12.99 -12.91 -4.72
N ARG A 15 12.98 -12.04 -3.70
CA ARG A 15 12.71 -12.42 -2.31
C ARG A 15 11.49 -11.64 -1.86
N LEU A 16 10.46 -12.37 -1.44
CA LEU A 16 9.19 -11.82 -0.98
C LEU A 16 8.89 -12.27 0.45
N THR A 17 8.13 -11.46 1.17
CA THR A 17 7.60 -11.83 2.48
C THR A 17 6.16 -12.27 2.29
N GLU A 18 5.87 -13.52 2.64
CA GLU A 18 4.48 -13.99 2.76
C GLU A 18 3.97 -13.71 4.17
N GLN A 19 2.84 -13.01 4.26
CA GLN A 19 2.21 -12.73 5.55
C GLN A 19 1.48 -13.96 6.09
N GLY A 20 1.47 -14.15 7.41
CA GLY A 20 0.89 -15.35 8.02
C GLY A 20 -0.58 -15.55 7.67
N GLU A 21 -1.34 -14.45 7.59
CA GLU A 21 -2.76 -14.43 7.27
C GLU A 21 -3.08 -14.90 5.83
N VAL A 22 -2.12 -14.85 4.89
CA VAL A 22 -2.34 -15.29 3.50
C VAL A 22 -1.87 -16.73 3.24
N ILE A 23 -1.12 -17.33 4.17
CA ILE A 23 -0.55 -18.67 3.97
C ILE A 23 -1.62 -19.72 3.70
N GLY A 24 -2.70 -19.71 4.50
CA GLY A 24 -3.80 -20.65 4.33
C GLY A 24 -4.46 -20.55 2.96
N ALA A 25 -4.70 -19.32 2.49
CA ALA A 25 -5.32 -19.07 1.18
C ALA A 25 -4.39 -19.46 0.01
N LYS A 26 -3.09 -19.19 0.12
CA LYS A 26 -2.12 -19.42 -0.96
C LYS A 26 -1.57 -20.85 -1.03
N TYR A 27 -1.46 -21.54 0.11
CA TYR A 27 -0.75 -22.82 0.21
C TYR A 27 -1.54 -23.92 0.93
N GLY A 28 -2.75 -23.64 1.43
CA GLY A 28 -3.56 -24.63 2.14
C GLY A 28 -4.07 -25.77 1.26
N ASN A 29 -4.11 -25.58 -0.06
CA ASN A 29 -4.43 -26.60 -1.06
C ASN A 29 -3.21 -26.81 -1.99
N PRO A 30 -2.80 -28.07 -2.28
CA PRO A 30 -1.63 -28.34 -3.12
C PRO A 30 -1.71 -27.76 -4.54
N GLU A 31 -2.88 -27.78 -5.17
CA GLU A 31 -3.09 -27.22 -6.51
C GLU A 31 -2.97 -25.70 -6.51
N VAL A 32 -3.59 -25.05 -5.52
CA VAL A 32 -3.49 -23.59 -5.33
C VAL A 32 -2.05 -23.19 -5.01
N GLY A 33 -1.37 -23.93 -4.15
CA GLY A 33 0.03 -23.72 -3.81
C GLY A 33 0.94 -23.83 -5.02
N ARG A 34 0.76 -24.89 -5.83
CA ARG A 34 1.48 -25.05 -7.08
C ARG A 34 1.23 -23.88 -8.02
N ARG A 35 -0.03 -23.48 -8.21
CA ARG A 35 -0.39 -22.35 -9.07
C ARG A 35 0.25 -21.05 -8.59
N ASN A 36 0.27 -20.80 -7.29
CA ASN A 36 0.91 -19.62 -6.72
C ASN A 36 2.41 -19.59 -7.01
N LEU A 37 3.11 -20.72 -6.84
CA LEU A 37 4.54 -20.84 -7.20
C LEU A 37 4.78 -20.67 -8.71
N GLU A 38 3.93 -21.25 -9.56
CA GLU A 38 4.00 -21.08 -11.01
C GLU A 38 3.87 -19.61 -11.41
N VAL A 39 2.94 -18.87 -10.82
CA VAL A 39 2.75 -17.43 -11.08
C VAL A 39 3.99 -16.64 -10.64
N LEU A 40 4.57 -16.95 -9.48
CA LEU A 40 5.78 -16.29 -8.98
C LEU A 40 6.99 -16.52 -9.91
N VAL A 41 7.21 -17.75 -10.35
CA VAL A 41 8.29 -18.09 -11.28
C VAL A 41 8.05 -17.43 -12.65
N ALA A 42 6.85 -17.54 -13.20
CA ALA A 42 6.50 -16.94 -14.48
C ALA A 42 6.73 -15.43 -14.47
N ALA A 43 6.23 -14.72 -13.45
CA ALA A 43 6.41 -13.28 -13.33
C ALA A 43 7.89 -12.89 -13.13
N THR A 44 8.66 -13.70 -12.39
CA THR A 44 10.10 -13.46 -12.20
C THR A 44 10.85 -13.59 -13.52
N LEU A 45 10.60 -14.65 -14.28
CA LEU A 45 11.22 -14.87 -15.59
C LEU A 45 10.81 -13.78 -16.57
N GLU A 46 9.52 -13.46 -16.64
CA GLU A 46 8.99 -12.43 -17.53
C GLU A 46 9.62 -11.07 -17.23
N THR A 47 9.65 -10.61 -15.97
CA THR A 47 10.30 -9.33 -15.63
C THR A 47 11.80 -9.35 -15.93
N SER A 48 12.48 -10.48 -15.68
CA SER A 48 13.94 -10.57 -15.83
C SER A 48 14.40 -10.62 -17.29
N LEU A 49 13.58 -11.24 -18.15
CA LEU A 49 13.87 -11.43 -19.58
C LEU A 49 13.21 -10.37 -20.45
N ARG A 50 12.35 -9.52 -19.88
CA ARG A 50 11.74 -8.42 -20.62
C ARG A 50 12.85 -7.52 -21.15
N PRO A 51 12.90 -7.23 -22.46
CA PRO A 51 13.78 -6.20 -22.97
C PRO A 51 13.53 -4.91 -22.21
N ALA A 52 14.59 -4.19 -21.85
CA ALA A 52 14.45 -2.85 -21.28
C ALA A 52 13.51 -2.05 -22.20
N SER A 53 12.51 -1.39 -21.60
CA SER A 53 11.62 -0.50 -22.35
C SER A 53 12.50 0.55 -23.01
N ALA A 54 12.40 0.70 -24.33
CA ALA A 54 13.15 1.72 -25.05
C ALA A 54 12.78 3.14 -24.59
N ALA A 55 11.62 3.32 -23.95
CA ALA A 55 11.16 4.59 -23.45
C ALA A 55 11.16 4.62 -21.90
N PRO A 56 11.85 5.59 -21.27
CA PRO A 56 11.76 5.82 -19.84
C PRO A 56 10.35 6.27 -19.46
N THR A 57 10.01 6.14 -18.17
CA THR A 57 8.74 6.69 -17.64
C THR A 57 8.69 8.19 -17.93
N PRO A 58 7.59 8.72 -18.52
CA PRO A 58 7.49 10.14 -18.86
C PRO A 58 7.73 11.03 -17.63
N ALA A 59 8.50 12.12 -17.79
CA ALA A 59 8.77 13.07 -16.70
C ALA A 59 7.48 13.60 -16.05
N ALA A 60 6.46 13.89 -16.86
CA ALA A 60 5.15 14.33 -16.36
C ALA A 60 4.48 13.31 -15.42
N PHE A 61 4.73 12.01 -15.57
CA PHE A 61 4.18 10.99 -14.66
C PHE A 61 4.92 11.01 -13.32
N LEU A 62 6.24 11.16 -13.34
CA LEU A 62 7.06 11.26 -12.13
C LEU A 62 6.74 12.54 -11.35
N GLU A 63 6.62 13.67 -12.05
CA GLU A 63 6.22 14.96 -11.44
C GLU A 63 4.81 14.90 -10.84
N ALA A 64 3.86 14.28 -11.54
CA ALA A 64 2.51 14.07 -11.01
C ALA A 64 2.53 13.15 -9.79
N MET A 65 3.28 12.05 -9.81
CA MET A 65 3.39 11.15 -8.65
C MET A 65 4.08 11.80 -7.46
N GLN A 66 5.10 12.64 -7.69
CA GLN A 66 5.72 13.40 -6.61
C GLN A 66 4.69 14.34 -5.97
N ALA A 67 3.94 15.10 -6.78
CA ALA A 67 2.89 15.99 -6.27
C ALA A 67 1.78 15.22 -5.52
N LEU A 68 1.37 14.05 -6.03
CA LEU A 68 0.40 13.19 -5.34
C LEU A 68 0.96 12.67 -4.01
N SER A 69 2.21 12.22 -3.99
CA SER A 69 2.89 11.71 -2.79
C SER A 69 2.97 12.79 -1.71
N ASP A 70 3.41 14.00 -2.07
CA ASP A 70 3.56 15.10 -1.13
C ASP A 70 2.21 15.50 -0.52
N ALA A 71 1.17 15.63 -1.36
CA ALA A 71 -0.17 15.97 -0.90
C ALA A 71 -0.82 14.85 -0.06
N ALA A 72 -0.64 13.59 -0.45
CA ALA A 72 -1.16 12.44 0.31
C ALA A 72 -0.46 12.32 1.66
N PHE A 73 0.86 12.51 1.70
CA PHE A 73 1.64 12.50 2.93
C PHE A 73 1.23 13.61 3.88
N ALA A 74 1.08 14.84 3.38
CA ALA A 74 0.60 15.97 4.17
C ALA A 74 -0.82 15.72 4.71
N ALA A 75 -1.75 15.23 3.87
CA ALA A 75 -3.10 14.90 4.30
C ALA A 75 -3.13 13.81 5.38
N TYR A 76 -2.39 12.72 5.17
CA TYR A 76 -2.27 11.64 6.15
C TYR A 76 -1.69 12.13 7.48
N ARG A 77 -0.62 12.90 7.44
CA ARG A 77 -0.02 13.46 8.66
C ARG A 77 -0.93 14.45 9.37
N GLY A 78 -1.61 15.30 8.60
CA GLY A 78 -2.61 16.23 9.10
C GLY A 78 -3.71 15.53 9.89
N LEU A 79 -4.21 14.40 9.37
CA LEU A 79 -5.18 13.58 10.09
C LEU A 79 -4.56 12.91 11.32
N VAL A 80 -3.48 12.16 11.13
CA VAL A 80 -3.00 11.22 12.16
C VAL A 80 -2.27 11.90 13.31
N TYR A 81 -1.52 12.96 13.04
CA TYR A 81 -0.62 13.58 14.02
C TYR A 81 -1.02 15.01 14.39
N GLU A 82 -1.78 15.71 13.55
CA GLU A 82 -2.09 17.13 13.75
C GLU A 82 -3.56 17.37 14.13
N THR A 83 -4.45 16.40 13.88
CA THR A 83 -5.85 16.49 14.28
C THR A 83 -6.00 16.19 15.76
N GLU A 84 -6.45 17.19 16.52
CA GLU A 84 -6.73 17.04 17.94
C GLU A 84 -7.73 15.91 18.20
N GLY A 85 -7.41 15.03 19.15
CA GLY A 85 -8.27 13.91 19.52
C GLY A 85 -8.19 12.69 18.59
N PHE A 86 -7.38 12.72 17.52
CA PHE A 86 -7.24 11.55 16.63
C PHE A 86 -6.73 10.30 17.37
N GLU A 87 -5.75 10.46 18.26
CA GLU A 87 -5.27 9.37 19.12
C GLU A 87 -6.42 8.76 19.91
N ARG A 88 -7.20 9.59 20.63
CA ARG A 88 -8.36 9.15 21.39
C ARG A 88 -9.38 8.43 20.51
N TYR A 89 -9.71 9.01 19.35
CA TYR A 89 -10.62 8.40 18.39
C TYR A 89 -10.15 7.01 17.96
N PHE A 90 -8.86 6.85 17.66
CA PHE A 90 -8.28 5.56 17.30
C PHE A 90 -8.41 4.52 18.43
N TRP A 91 -8.09 4.89 19.67
CA TRP A 91 -8.18 3.98 20.82
C TRP A 91 -9.63 3.63 21.20
N GLU A 92 -10.58 4.55 21.01
CA GLU A 92 -12.00 4.33 21.33
C GLU A 92 -12.78 3.65 20.19
N SER A 93 -12.36 3.82 18.94
CA SER A 93 -13.09 3.33 17.75
C SER A 93 -12.51 2.04 17.15
N THR A 94 -11.39 1.57 17.68
CA THR A 94 -10.77 0.30 17.26
C THR A 94 -10.56 -0.62 18.46
N VAL A 95 -10.33 -1.90 18.18
CA VAL A 95 -10.17 -2.94 19.22
C VAL A 95 -8.72 -3.15 19.65
N ILE A 96 -7.86 -2.11 19.54
CA ILE A 96 -6.43 -2.26 19.79
C ILE A 96 -6.11 -2.64 21.24
N SER A 97 -6.87 -2.11 22.20
CA SER A 97 -6.69 -2.39 23.62
C SER A 97 -6.97 -3.87 23.92
N GLU A 98 -8.04 -4.40 23.34
CA GLU A 98 -8.45 -5.79 23.47
C GLU A 98 -7.44 -6.71 22.78
N ILE A 99 -7.00 -6.38 21.57
CA ILE A 99 -5.98 -7.17 20.85
C ILE A 99 -4.67 -7.22 21.63
N ALA A 100 -4.26 -6.11 22.25
CA ALA A 100 -3.04 -6.08 23.06
C ALA A 100 -3.15 -6.93 24.34
N ALA A 101 -4.37 -7.13 24.86
CA ALA A 101 -4.64 -7.98 26.01
C ALA A 101 -4.79 -9.47 25.65
N LEU A 102 -5.14 -9.77 24.40
CA LEU A 102 -5.33 -11.15 23.91
C LEU A 102 -4.00 -11.79 23.51
N ASN A 103 -3.84 -13.09 23.81
CA ASN A 103 -2.68 -13.90 23.42
C ASN A 103 -2.72 -14.33 21.93
N ILE A 104 -2.96 -13.38 21.02
CA ILE A 104 -3.05 -13.63 19.57
C ILE A 104 -1.71 -13.28 18.88
N GLY A 105 -0.99 -12.28 19.39
CA GLY A 105 0.30 -11.84 18.87
C GLY A 105 1.48 -12.40 19.66
N SER A 106 2.58 -12.75 18.96
CA SER A 106 3.85 -13.13 19.61
C SER A 106 4.68 -11.94 20.09
N ARG A 107 4.29 -10.71 19.72
CA ARG A 107 5.03 -9.47 19.96
C ARG A 107 4.12 -8.43 20.60
N PRO A 108 4.66 -7.54 21.45
CA PRO A 108 3.88 -6.44 22.02
C PRO A 108 3.42 -5.47 20.91
N ALA A 109 2.20 -4.94 21.06
CA ALA A 109 1.60 -4.04 20.08
C ALA A 109 2.35 -2.69 19.94
N SER A 110 2.94 -2.20 21.03
CA SER A 110 3.71 -0.96 21.07
C SER A 110 5.18 -1.21 21.41
N ARG A 111 6.04 -0.26 21.03
CA ARG A 111 7.47 -0.24 21.39
C ARG A 111 7.70 0.29 22.80
N LYS A 112 6.80 1.16 23.29
CA LYS A 112 6.85 1.77 24.63
C LYS A 112 5.52 1.58 25.33
N LYS A 113 5.49 1.78 26.66
CA LYS A 113 4.23 1.87 27.41
C LYS A 113 3.65 3.27 27.21
N SER A 114 3.05 3.50 26.05
CA SER A 114 2.47 4.76 25.60
C SER A 114 1.27 4.48 24.69
N THR A 115 0.31 5.41 24.68
CA THR A 115 -0.82 5.43 23.75
C THR A 115 -0.50 6.17 22.45
N ALA A 116 0.66 6.83 22.38
CA ALA A 116 1.09 7.56 21.19
C ALA A 116 1.16 6.65 19.95
N ILE A 117 0.64 7.15 18.83
CA ILE A 117 0.56 6.39 17.57
C ILE A 117 1.96 6.09 17.02
N GLU A 118 2.96 6.98 17.18
CA GLU A 118 4.33 6.73 16.70
C GLU A 118 5.04 5.55 17.39
N ASP A 119 4.59 5.16 18.59
CA ASP A 119 5.15 4.02 19.32
C ASP A 119 4.50 2.69 18.86
N LEU A 120 3.38 2.73 18.13
CA LEU A 120 2.70 1.54 17.61
C LEU A 120 3.50 0.86 16.50
N ARG A 121 3.38 -0.47 16.45
CA ARG A 121 3.91 -1.27 15.34
C ARG A 121 2.92 -1.27 14.17
N ALA A 122 3.45 -1.46 12.96
CA ALA A 122 2.65 -1.48 11.73
C ALA A 122 1.54 -2.55 11.72
N ILE A 123 1.80 -3.76 12.23
CA ILE A 123 0.79 -4.84 12.27
C ILE A 123 -0.41 -4.42 13.13
N PRO A 124 -0.25 -4.05 14.42
CA PRO A 124 -1.35 -3.51 15.23
C PRO A 124 -2.07 -2.33 14.59
N TRP A 125 -1.35 -1.40 13.97
CA TRP A 125 -1.97 -0.25 13.31
C TRP A 125 -2.94 -0.69 12.20
N VAL A 126 -2.45 -1.47 11.23
CA VAL A 126 -3.29 -1.95 10.11
C VAL A 126 -4.39 -2.88 10.59
N PHE A 127 -4.07 -3.78 11.52
CA PHE A 127 -5.02 -4.77 12.03
C PHE A 127 -6.18 -4.11 12.80
N SER A 128 -5.92 -3.05 13.57
CA SER A 128 -6.98 -2.35 14.33
C SER A 128 -8.02 -1.72 13.40
N TRP A 129 -7.57 -1.08 12.31
CA TRP A 129 -8.47 -0.51 11.30
C TRP A 129 -9.18 -1.57 10.45
N SER A 130 -8.60 -2.76 10.30
CA SER A 130 -9.25 -3.85 9.58
C SER A 130 -10.40 -4.48 10.36
N GLN A 131 -10.29 -4.55 11.69
CA GLN A 131 -11.37 -5.05 12.53
C GLN A 131 -12.63 -4.17 12.46
N CYS A 132 -12.47 -2.84 12.39
CA CYS A 132 -13.60 -1.91 12.27
C CYS A 132 -13.99 -1.58 10.81
N ARG A 133 -13.39 -2.26 9.82
CA ARG A 133 -13.69 -2.13 8.37
C ARG A 133 -13.50 -0.73 7.78
N VAL A 134 -12.79 0.16 8.48
CA VAL A 134 -12.42 1.49 7.97
C VAL A 134 -11.20 1.40 7.06
N MET A 135 -10.27 0.49 7.38
CA MET A 135 -9.05 0.26 6.59
C MET A 135 -8.25 1.54 6.26
N LEU A 136 -8.27 2.53 7.16
CA LEU A 136 -7.70 3.86 6.97
C LEU A 136 -6.29 3.86 6.31
N PRO A 137 -5.33 3.00 6.72
CA PRO A 137 -3.98 3.03 6.16
C PRO A 137 -3.89 2.54 4.71
N GLY A 138 -4.93 1.89 4.18
CA GLY A 138 -4.94 1.34 2.83
C GLY A 138 -5.32 2.35 1.73
N TRP A 139 -5.92 3.49 2.09
CA TRP A 139 -6.46 4.43 1.10
C TRP A 139 -6.34 5.91 1.50
N TYR A 140 -6.21 6.23 2.79
CA TYR A 140 -6.30 7.63 3.24
C TYR A 140 -5.17 8.49 2.68
N GLY A 141 -5.52 9.72 2.29
CA GLY A 141 -4.62 10.69 1.67
C GLY A 141 -4.67 10.69 0.13
N PHE A 142 -4.99 9.56 -0.50
CA PHE A 142 -5.04 9.49 -1.98
C PHE A 142 -6.11 10.41 -2.57
N GLY A 143 -7.33 10.38 -2.03
CA GLY A 143 -8.43 11.25 -2.51
C GLY A 143 -8.09 12.73 -2.40
N SER A 144 -7.52 13.16 -1.26
CA SER A 144 -7.06 14.53 -1.04
C SER A 144 -5.96 14.93 -2.02
N ALA A 145 -5.02 14.03 -2.31
CA ALA A 145 -3.95 14.27 -3.28
C ALA A 145 -4.48 14.44 -4.70
N VAL A 146 -5.42 13.59 -5.13
CA VAL A 146 -6.07 13.71 -6.44
C VAL A 146 -6.82 15.05 -6.53
N GLN A 147 -7.60 15.41 -5.52
CA GLN A 147 -8.30 16.70 -5.50
C GLN A 147 -7.33 17.89 -5.59
N ALA A 148 -6.22 17.86 -4.85
CA ALA A 148 -5.19 18.89 -4.91
C ALA A 148 -4.55 18.99 -6.30
N LEU A 149 -4.26 17.84 -6.94
CA LEU A 149 -3.72 17.82 -8.31
C LEU A 149 -4.71 18.41 -9.32
N LEU A 150 -5.99 18.03 -9.24
CA LEU A 150 -7.04 18.53 -10.12
C LEU A 150 -7.30 20.03 -9.92
N ALA A 151 -7.22 20.53 -8.69
CA ALA A 151 -7.31 21.96 -8.42
C ALA A 151 -6.13 22.75 -9.02
N ARG A 152 -4.92 22.17 -9.00
CA ARG A 152 -3.71 22.79 -9.58
C ARG A 152 -3.69 22.71 -11.11
N GLN A 153 -4.29 21.67 -11.70
CA GLN A 153 -4.30 21.40 -13.14
C GLN A 153 -5.72 21.09 -13.63
N PRO A 154 -6.64 22.08 -13.61
CA PRO A 154 -8.07 21.83 -13.88
C PRO A 154 -8.37 21.38 -15.31
N ALA A 155 -7.54 21.77 -16.28
CA ALA A 155 -7.72 21.39 -17.69
C ALA A 155 -7.22 19.96 -17.99
N ASP A 156 -6.02 19.61 -17.52
CA ASP A 156 -5.31 18.41 -17.99
C ASP A 156 -5.11 17.33 -16.91
N GLY A 157 -5.33 17.66 -15.63
CA GLY A 157 -4.98 16.77 -14.51
C GLY A 157 -5.70 15.42 -14.56
N LEU A 158 -6.99 15.41 -14.91
CA LEU A 158 -7.75 14.16 -15.03
C LEU A 158 -7.24 13.30 -16.21
N ALA A 159 -7.00 13.93 -17.36
CA ALA A 159 -6.49 13.23 -18.54
C ALA A 159 -5.09 12.64 -18.27
N LEU A 160 -4.26 13.35 -17.51
CA LEU A 160 -2.95 12.88 -17.07
C LEU A 160 -3.06 11.62 -16.18
N LEU A 161 -3.91 11.65 -15.15
CA LEU A 161 -4.14 10.49 -14.27
C LEU A 161 -4.70 9.28 -15.02
N GLN A 162 -5.65 9.50 -15.93
CA GLN A 162 -6.20 8.44 -16.78
C GLN A 162 -5.15 7.86 -17.73
N ARG A 163 -4.22 8.69 -18.23
CA ARG A 163 -3.10 8.23 -19.04
C ARG A 163 -2.12 7.42 -18.20
N MET A 164 -1.76 7.89 -17.01
CA MET A 164 -0.93 7.13 -16.06
C MET A 164 -1.56 5.75 -15.76
N ASN A 165 -2.87 5.69 -15.54
CA ASN A 165 -3.56 4.41 -15.31
C ASN A 165 -3.62 3.52 -16.55
N ARG A 166 -3.54 4.03 -17.78
CA ARG A 166 -3.52 3.18 -18.98
C ARG A 166 -2.13 2.72 -19.35
N GLU A 167 -1.12 3.56 -19.14
CA GLU A 167 0.21 3.39 -19.72
C GLU A 167 1.27 3.01 -18.68
N TRP A 168 1.00 3.17 -17.37
CA TRP A 168 1.99 2.94 -16.33
C TRP A 168 1.59 1.81 -15.38
N PRO A 169 2.19 0.60 -15.51
CA PRO A 169 1.87 -0.57 -14.69
C PRO A 169 2.04 -0.36 -13.17
N PHE A 170 2.96 0.52 -12.78
CA PHE A 170 3.14 0.91 -11.37
C PHE A 170 1.88 1.59 -10.83
N PHE A 171 1.38 2.61 -11.54
CA PHE A 171 0.20 3.36 -11.12
C PHE A 171 -1.06 2.49 -11.16
N GLN A 172 -1.21 1.63 -12.17
CA GLN A 172 -2.27 0.62 -12.21
C GLN A 172 -2.26 -0.30 -10.99
N THR A 173 -1.09 -0.83 -10.64
CA THR A 173 -0.93 -1.72 -9.47
C THR A 173 -1.27 -0.97 -8.17
N LEU A 174 -0.86 0.29 -8.05
CA LEU A 174 -1.18 1.12 -6.89
C LEU A 174 -2.70 1.30 -6.73
N LEU A 175 -3.40 1.67 -7.81
CA LEU A 175 -4.86 1.82 -7.77
C LEU A 175 -5.58 0.50 -7.50
N SER A 176 -5.16 -0.59 -8.14
CA SER A 176 -5.75 -1.92 -7.94
C SER A 176 -5.55 -2.43 -6.51
N ASN A 177 -4.41 -2.13 -5.86
CA ASN A 177 -4.20 -2.49 -4.46
C ASN A 177 -5.14 -1.71 -3.54
N MET A 178 -5.42 -0.45 -3.83
CA MET A 178 -6.33 0.38 -3.04
C MET A 178 -7.80 0.03 -3.29
N ASP A 179 -8.18 -0.36 -4.51
CA ASP A 179 -9.54 -0.83 -4.85
C ASP A 179 -9.92 -2.16 -4.18
N MET A 180 -8.92 -2.96 -3.81
CA MET A 180 -9.12 -4.23 -3.08
C MET A 180 -9.46 -4.02 -1.59
N VAL A 181 -9.14 -2.85 -1.04
CA VAL A 181 -9.29 -2.51 0.39
C VAL A 181 -10.72 -2.08 0.69
#